data_AF-A0A2N4YQE7-F1
#
_entry.id   AF-A0A2N4YQE7-F1
#
_cell.length_a   1.000
_cell.length_b   1.000
_cell.length_c   1.000
_cell.angle_alpha   90.00
_cell.angle_beta   90.00
_cell.angle_gamma   90.00
#
_symmetry.space_group_name_H-M   'P 1'
#
loop_
_entity.id
_entity.type
_entity.pdbx_description
1 polymer ?
#
loop_
_entity_poly.entity_id
_entity_poly.type
_entity_poly.pdbx_seq_one_letter_code
_entity_poly.pdbx_strand_id
1 'polypeptide(L)'
;MSQLDELKKYTTVVADTGDIESIKKFAPQDATTNPSLVLKAAQLPQYQPLIADAIGKARRQGGSAETQLINACDQVAVDIGSEVLRHVPGRISTEVDARFAWDRGMCVAKARKLIQ
;
A
#
# COMPACT_ATOMS: atom_id res chain seq x y z
N MET A 1 26.86 14.56 9.76
CA MET A 1 26.08 14.43 8.51
C MET A 1 26.23 12.99 8.05
N SER A 2 25.13 12.26 7.89
CA SER A 2 25.14 10.85 7.48
C SER A 2 25.27 10.71 5.96
N GLN A 3 25.61 9.51 5.46
CA GLN A 3 25.61 9.24 4.01
C GLN A 3 24.22 9.49 3.38
N LEU A 4 23.15 9.25 4.14
CA LEU A 4 21.78 9.53 3.70
C LEU A 4 21.52 11.03 3.57
N ASP A 5 22.03 11.85 4.50
CA ASP A 5 21.90 13.30 4.43
C ASP A 5 22.63 13.89 3.21
N GLU A 6 23.79 13.32 2.85
CA GLU A 6 24.50 13.69 1.62
C GLU A 6 23.71 13.28 0.37
N LEU A 7 23.15 12.07 0.33
CA LEU A 7 22.36 11.59 -0.80
C LEU A 7 21.13 12.48 -1.06
N LYS A 8 20.45 12.94 -0.01
CA LYS A 8 19.26 13.81 -0.10
C LYS A 8 19.54 15.14 -0.82
N LYS A 9 20.80 15.58 -0.93
CA LYS A 9 21.17 16.80 -1.67
C LYS A 9 21.11 16.63 -3.19
N TYR A 10 21.25 15.40 -3.68
CA TYR A 10 21.33 15.08 -5.11
C TYR A 10 20.15 14.27 -5.62
N THR A 11 19.51 13.51 -4.73
CA THR A 11 18.45 12.56 -5.09
C THR A 11 17.28 12.65 -4.12
N THR A 12 16.06 12.64 -4.68
CA THR A 12 14.84 12.45 -3.91
C THR A 12 14.80 11.03 -3.33
N VAL A 13 14.89 10.91 -2.02
CA VAL A 13 14.87 9.62 -1.33
C VAL A 13 13.44 9.11 -1.16
N VAL A 14 13.23 7.84 -1.50
CA VAL A 14 11.97 7.11 -1.38
C VAL A 14 12.18 5.92 -0.45
N ALA A 15 11.21 5.61 0.42
CA ALA A 15 11.26 4.42 1.25
C ALA A 15 10.49 3.25 0.63
N ASP A 16 11.14 2.09 0.50
CA ASP A 16 10.53 0.87 -0.04
C ASP A 16 10.04 -0.05 1.09
N THR A 17 8.95 0.35 1.75
CA THR A 17 8.37 -0.37 2.88
C THR A 17 6.93 0.06 3.16
N GLY A 18 6.15 -0.85 3.74
CA GLY A 18 4.86 -0.54 4.38
C GLY A 18 4.97 -0.29 5.89
N ASP A 19 6.17 -0.29 6.47
CA ASP A 19 6.39 -0.04 7.91
C ASP A 19 6.48 1.45 8.24
N ILE A 20 5.46 1.95 8.95
CA ILE A 20 5.32 3.34 9.37
C ILE A 20 6.50 3.81 10.24
N GLU A 21 7.03 2.95 11.11
CA GLU A 21 8.08 3.38 12.04
C GLU A 21 9.39 3.63 11.30
N SER A 22 9.69 2.80 10.30
CA SER A 22 10.80 3.04 9.37
C SER A 22 10.59 4.34 8.57
N ILE A 23 9.38 4.59 8.07
CA ILE A 23 9.06 5.82 7.31
C ILE A 23 9.25 7.07 8.18
N LYS A 24 8.71 7.08 9.40
CA LYS A 24 8.88 8.20 10.35
C LYS A 24 10.35 8.44 10.68
N LYS A 25 11.12 7.38 10.89
CA LYS A 25 12.54 7.46 11.24
C LYS A 25 13.38 8.12 10.15
N PHE A 26 13.13 7.80 8.88
CA PHE A 26 13.98 8.25 7.77
C PHE A 26 13.44 9.46 7.00
N ALA A 27 12.17 9.82 7.23
CA ALA A 27 11.48 10.96 6.62
C ALA A 27 11.77 11.07 5.09
N PRO A 28 11.34 10.07 4.30
CA PRO A 28 11.52 10.08 2.85
C PRO A 28 10.53 11.07 2.20
N GLN A 29 10.77 11.40 0.93
CA GLN A 29 9.83 12.21 0.15
C GLN A 29 8.58 11.41 -0.24
N ASP A 30 8.79 10.21 -0.77
CA ASP A 30 7.75 9.29 -1.21
C ASP A 30 7.95 7.92 -0.53
N ALA A 31 6.97 7.03 -0.68
CA ALA A 31 7.11 5.63 -0.33
C ALA A 31 6.57 4.69 -1.42
N THR A 32 7.09 3.47 -1.46
CA THR A 32 6.65 2.42 -2.37
C THR A 32 6.22 1.18 -1.59
N THR A 33 5.12 0.57 -2.02
CA THR A 33 4.73 -0.76 -1.60
C THR A 33 4.60 -1.67 -2.81
N ASN A 34 4.72 -2.96 -2.58
CA ASN A 34 4.44 -4.04 -3.52
C ASN A 34 3.69 -5.14 -2.76
N PRO A 35 3.14 -6.18 -3.42
CA PRO A 35 2.37 -7.22 -2.73
C PRO A 35 3.12 -7.90 -1.58
N SER A 36 4.44 -8.07 -1.70
CA SER A 36 5.27 -8.68 -0.66
C SER A 36 5.42 -7.78 0.56
N LEU A 37 5.58 -6.46 0.35
CA LEU A 37 5.65 -5.49 1.44
C LEU A 37 4.31 -5.29 2.13
N VAL A 38 3.20 -5.30 1.38
CA VAL A 38 1.84 -5.30 1.93
C VAL A 38 1.62 -6.53 2.79
N LEU A 39 2.01 -7.72 2.32
CA LEU A 39 1.90 -8.96 3.10
C LEU A 39 2.69 -8.89 4.41
N LYS A 40 3.93 -8.38 4.38
CA LYS A 40 4.75 -8.20 5.59
C LYS A 40 4.12 -7.18 6.54
N ALA A 41 3.67 -6.04 6.02
CA ALA A 41 3.02 -5.00 6.81
C ALA A 41 1.73 -5.53 7.46
N ALA A 42 0.91 -6.30 6.73
CA ALA A 42 -0.32 -6.90 7.24
C ALA A 42 -0.10 -7.87 8.42
N GLN A 43 1.12 -8.34 8.67
CA GLN A 43 1.44 -9.16 9.85
C GLN A 43 1.74 -8.31 11.10
N LEU A 44 1.94 -7.01 10.96
CA LEU A 44 2.27 -6.14 12.08
C LEU A 44 1.01 -5.85 12.94
N PRO A 45 1.13 -5.84 14.27
CA PRO A 45 -0.01 -5.64 15.17
C PRO A 45 -0.77 -4.33 14.91
N GLN A 46 -0.07 -3.24 14.60
CA GLN A 46 -0.67 -1.93 14.36
C GLN A 46 -1.61 -1.89 13.14
N TYR A 47 -1.48 -2.83 12.21
CA TYR A 47 -2.30 -2.90 11.01
C TYR A 47 -3.50 -3.85 11.12
N GLN A 48 -3.59 -4.66 12.18
CA GLN A 48 -4.73 -5.57 12.38
C GLN A 48 -6.08 -4.87 12.39
N PRO A 49 -6.25 -3.66 12.99
CA PRO A 49 -7.51 -2.93 12.90
C PRO A 49 -7.90 -2.57 11.46
N LEU A 50 -6.94 -2.19 10.61
CA LEU A 50 -7.20 -1.90 9.19
C LEU A 50 -7.67 -3.14 8.44
N ILE A 51 -7.09 -4.30 8.72
CA ILE A 51 -7.49 -5.57 8.11
C ILE A 51 -8.91 -5.95 8.52
N ALA A 52 -9.24 -5.81 9.81
CA ALA A 52 -10.59 -6.09 10.32
C ALA A 52 -11.64 -5.16 9.68
N ASP A 53 -11.33 -3.87 9.53
CA ASP A 53 -12.21 -2.92 8.86
C ASP A 53 -12.36 -3.23 7.36
N ALA A 54 -11.27 -3.57 6.67
CA ALA A 54 -11.29 -3.98 5.26
C ALA A 54 -12.18 -5.21 5.02
N ILE A 55 -12.09 -6.23 5.89
CA ILE A 55 -12.97 -7.41 5.87
C ILE A 55 -14.43 -6.99 6.12
N GLY A 56 -14.66 -6.10 7.09
CA GLY A 56 -15.99 -5.58 7.41
C GLY A 56 -16.61 -4.82 6.23
N LYS A 57 -15.85 -3.95 5.56
CA LYS A 57 -16.24 -3.22 4.35
C LYS A 57 -16.59 -4.17 3.22
N ALA A 58 -15.73 -5.15 2.94
CA ALA A 58 -15.96 -6.13 1.89
C ALA A 58 -17.23 -6.97 2.12
N ARG A 59 -17.49 -7.39 3.38
CA ARG A 59 -18.74 -8.08 3.74
C ARG A 59 -19.98 -7.22 3.51
N ARG A 60 -19.92 -5.92 3.86
CA ARG A 60 -21.02 -4.97 3.62
C ARG A 60 -21.29 -4.71 2.13
N GLN A 61 -20.25 -4.74 1.30
CA GLN A 61 -20.39 -4.63 -0.16
C GLN A 61 -21.10 -5.85 -0.78
N GLY A 62 -21.03 -7.02 -0.12
CA GLY A 62 -21.69 -8.24 -0.57
C GLY A 62 -20.98 -8.96 -1.72
N GLY A 63 -21.70 -9.82 -2.42
CA GLY A 63 -21.17 -10.69 -3.48
C GLY A 63 -20.67 -12.05 -2.98
N SER A 64 -20.05 -12.82 -3.87
CA SER A 64 -19.50 -14.14 -3.54
C SER A 64 -18.35 -14.05 -2.53
N ALA A 65 -18.03 -15.16 -1.86
CA ALA A 65 -16.87 -15.22 -0.95
C ALA A 65 -15.57 -14.80 -1.64
N GLU A 66 -15.39 -15.17 -2.90
CA GLU A 66 -14.25 -14.75 -3.73
C GLU A 66 -14.25 -13.24 -4.00
N THR A 67 -15.41 -12.66 -4.33
CA THR A 67 -15.55 -11.20 -4.54
C THR A 67 -15.21 -10.44 -3.26
N GLN A 68 -15.70 -10.91 -2.11
CA GLN A 68 -15.40 -10.31 -0.82
C GLN A 68 -13.91 -10.40 -0.48
N LEU A 69 -13.27 -11.54 -0.75
CA LEU A 69 -11.83 -11.70 -0.53
C LEU A 69 -11.03 -10.70 -1.39
N ILE A 70 -11.36 -10.58 -2.68
CA ILE A 70 -10.69 -9.63 -3.58
C ILE A 70 -10.88 -8.20 -3.10
N ASN A 71 -12.10 -7.82 -2.71
CA ASN A 71 -12.39 -6.47 -2.21
C ASN A 71 -11.66 -6.18 -0.90
N ALA A 72 -11.56 -7.16 0.01
CA ALA A 72 -10.81 -7.01 1.25
C ALA A 72 -9.30 -6.82 0.98
N CYS A 73 -8.71 -7.61 0.07
CA CYS A 73 -7.30 -7.47 -0.30
C CYS A 73 -7.01 -6.09 -0.91
N ASP A 74 -7.88 -5.61 -1.80
CA ASP A 74 -7.76 -4.27 -2.39
C ASP A 74 -7.80 -3.19 -1.32
N GLN A 75 -8.77 -3.29 -0.41
CA GLN A 75 -8.94 -2.32 0.66
C GLN A 75 -7.76 -2.33 1.63
N VAL A 76 -7.16 -3.48 1.96
CA VAL A 76 -5.96 -3.55 2.78
C VAL A 76 -4.78 -2.82 2.12
N ALA A 77 -4.57 -3.01 0.81
CA ALA A 77 -3.50 -2.33 0.09
C ALA A 77 -3.70 -0.80 0.08
N VAL A 78 -4.94 -0.34 -0.12
CA VAL A 78 -5.30 1.08 -0.08
C VAL A 78 -5.18 1.66 1.33
N ASP A 79 -5.63 0.95 2.36
CA ASP A 79 -5.62 1.42 3.75
C ASP A 79 -4.18 1.54 4.28
N ILE A 80 -3.31 0.57 3.99
CA ILE A 80 -1.87 0.67 4.31
C ILE A 80 -1.24 1.83 3.57
N GLY A 81 -1.49 1.98 2.27
CA GLY A 81 -0.95 3.09 1.49
C GLY A 81 -1.43 4.45 1.99
N SER A 82 -2.70 4.55 2.41
CA SER A 82 -3.30 5.75 2.99
C SER A 82 -2.69 6.12 4.33
N GLU A 83 -2.35 5.12 5.16
CA GLU A 83 -1.66 5.36 6.42
C GLU A 83 -0.22 5.83 6.19
N VAL A 84 0.49 5.23 5.23
CA VAL A 84 1.83 5.67 4.82
C VAL A 84 1.82 7.13 4.31
N LEU A 85 0.81 7.51 3.51
CA LEU A 85 0.66 8.88 3.00
C LEU A 85 0.54 9.94 4.09
N ARG A 86 0.09 9.58 5.31
CA ARG A 86 0.06 10.52 6.44
C ARG A 86 1.45 10.87 6.97
N HIS A 87 2.47 10.11 6.59
CA HIS A 87 3.84 10.21 7.09
C HIS A 87 4.87 10.59 6.02
N VAL A 88 4.44 10.79 4.77
CA VAL A 88 5.30 11.29 3.69
C VAL A 88 4.66 12.52 3.03
N PRO A 89 5.46 13.51 2.62
CA PRO A 89 4.91 14.72 1.98
C PRO A 89 4.54 14.51 0.51
N GLY A 90 4.98 13.42 -0.12
CA GLY A 90 4.78 13.15 -1.53
C GLY A 90 3.77 12.04 -1.79
N ARG A 91 4.23 10.96 -2.40
CA ARG A 91 3.39 9.93 -3.03
C ARG A 91 3.56 8.57 -2.39
N ILE A 92 2.56 7.71 -2.62
CA ILE A 92 2.61 6.28 -2.37
C ILE A 92 2.44 5.53 -3.67
N SER A 93 3.23 4.47 -3.87
CA SER A 93 2.96 3.48 -4.92
C SER A 93 2.25 2.27 -4.33
N THR A 94 1.12 1.88 -4.96
CA THR A 94 0.35 0.68 -4.66
C THR A 94 0.24 -0.15 -5.93
N GLU A 95 0.72 -1.38 -5.88
CA GLU A 95 0.75 -2.27 -7.04
C GLU A 95 -0.61 -2.92 -7.30
N VAL A 96 -0.95 -3.11 -8.59
CA VAL A 96 -2.08 -3.95 -9.00
C VAL A 96 -1.75 -5.43 -8.84
N ASP A 97 -2.77 -6.28 -8.91
CA ASP A 97 -2.58 -7.73 -8.84
C ASP A 97 -1.69 -8.24 -9.97
N ALA A 98 -0.54 -8.81 -9.63
CA ALA A 98 0.45 -9.32 -10.57
C ALA A 98 -0.10 -10.43 -11.49
N ARG A 99 -1.19 -11.10 -11.10
CA ARG A 99 -1.87 -12.09 -11.96
C ARG A 99 -2.43 -11.47 -13.24
N PHE A 100 -2.65 -10.16 -13.25
CA PHE A 100 -3.10 -9.41 -14.43
C PHE A 100 -1.96 -8.86 -15.28
N ALA A 101 -0.68 -9.17 -14.99
CA ALA A 101 0.48 -8.58 -15.69
C ALA A 101 0.44 -8.73 -17.22
N TRP A 102 -0.22 -9.78 -17.73
CA TRP A 102 -0.38 -10.04 -19.17
C TRP A 102 -1.76 -9.65 -19.72
N ASP A 103 -2.63 -9.07 -18.89
CA ASP A 103 -3.96 -8.59 -19.26
C ASP A 103 -4.05 -7.08 -19.05
N ARG A 104 -3.91 -6.34 -20.15
CA ARG A 104 -4.01 -4.88 -20.15
C ARG A 104 -5.38 -4.39 -19.66
N GLY A 105 -6.47 -5.06 -20.04
CA GLY A 105 -7.82 -4.66 -19.68
C GLY A 105 -8.03 -4.76 -18.17
N MET A 106 -7.62 -5.89 -17.60
CA MET A 106 -7.68 -6.14 -16.17
C MET A 106 -6.73 -5.24 -15.37
N CYS A 107 -5.50 -5.00 -15.85
CA CYS A 107 -4.59 -4.02 -15.25
C CYS A 107 -5.23 -2.63 -15.12
N VAL A 108 -5.82 -2.11 -16.21
CA VAL A 108 -6.46 -0.78 -16.22
C VAL A 108 -7.69 -0.75 -15.33
N ALA A 109 -8.54 -1.79 -15.39
CA ALA A 109 -9.73 -1.89 -14.54
C ALA A 109 -9.35 -1.92 -13.04
N LYS A 110 -8.32 -2.70 -12.69
CA LYS A 110 -7.82 -2.80 -11.32
C LYS A 110 -7.23 -1.49 -10.82
N ALA A 111 -6.39 -0.83 -11.63
CA ALA A 111 -5.81 0.46 -11.28
C ALA A 111 -6.89 1.52 -11.02
N ARG A 112 -7.93 1.59 -11.87
CA ARG A 112 -9.06 2.51 -11.67
C ARG A 112 -9.83 2.20 -10.39
N LYS A 113 -10.07 0.91 -10.10
CA LYS A 113 -10.75 0.49 -8.88
C LYS A 113 -10.00 0.91 -7.61
N LEU A 114 -8.67 0.85 -7.60
CA LEU A 114 -7.86 1.25 -6.44
C LEU A 114 -7.84 2.77 -6.20
N ILE A 115 -8.16 3.58 -7.20
CA ILE A 115 -8.18 5.05 -7.13
C ILE A 115 -9.54 5.61 -6.69
N GLN A 116 -10.63 4.86 -6.89
CA GLN A 116 -12.00 5.26 -6.57
C GLN A 116 -12.35 5.00 -5.11
#